data_AF-A0A5C6JRH3-F1
#
_entry.id   AF-A0A5C6JRH3-F1
#
_cell.length_a   1.000
_cell.length_b   1.000
_cell.length_c   1.000
_cell.angle_alpha   90.00
_cell.angle_beta   90.00
_cell.angle_gamma   90.00
#
_symmetry.space_group_name_H-M   'P 1'
#
loop_
_entity.id
_entity.type
_entity.pdbx_description
1 polymer ?
#
loop_
_entity_poly.entity_id
_entity_poly.type
_entity_poly.pdbx_seq_one_letter_code
_entity_poly.pdbx_strand_id
1 'polypeptide(L)'
;MKTFKIILICIFSATLAFVAFRSSLRGTKAIYETTQPQYREIKEEINISGNVFPMKEIEIKSQISGVLDKINVSIGDKVRIGDPVASIMLVPNASDMERLEYNLNTAQIEYKARLEDYKREHKLYSKNLVAQAEMDSYTQAYELSKEKLASAQNQLNILKEGRISPETASNIVRSSISGVIIDTPLETGASVIERNNFNPGTTIAVVAEMSRFRFKALVPEKYLKDIALQDTISLLFNAYDNLRTWAVVTKISSKGNAENGIMKYMLEAEFPVSENMPVIRSGYSATANMVIKQKKHTLSIDEKYVLYENDSTYLYLLDTVTQQKTKQIINIGISDGNYVEVIKGISLKDKIVTNSTDK
;
A
#
# COMPACT_ATOMS: atom_id res chain seq x y z
N MET A 1 -83.13 11.27 -65.61
CA MET A 1 -82.71 10.59 -64.36
C MET A 1 -81.27 10.07 -64.34
N LYS A 2 -80.58 9.86 -65.48
CA LYS A 2 -79.18 9.35 -65.49
C LYS A 2 -78.12 10.40 -65.12
N THR A 3 -78.33 11.67 -65.51
CA THR A 3 -77.40 12.78 -65.22
C THR A 3 -77.33 13.17 -63.74
N PHE A 4 -78.45 13.09 -63.02
CA PHE A 4 -78.53 13.38 -61.58
C PHE A 4 -77.74 12.36 -60.72
N LYS A 5 -77.72 11.08 -61.12
CA LYS A 5 -76.92 10.04 -60.44
C LYS A 5 -75.41 10.26 -60.59
N ILE A 6 -74.96 10.77 -61.72
CA ILE A 6 -73.52 11.03 -61.98
C ILE A 6 -73.03 12.18 -61.09
N ILE A 7 -73.83 13.25 -60.96
CA ILE A 7 -73.50 14.39 -60.10
C ILE A 7 -73.42 13.96 -58.63
N LEU A 8 -74.35 13.11 -58.18
CA LEU A 8 -74.34 12.60 -56.80
C LEU A 8 -73.09 11.75 -56.49
N ILE A 9 -72.66 10.93 -57.45
CA ILE A 9 -71.44 10.10 -57.33
C ILE A 9 -70.18 10.97 -57.29
N CYS A 10 -70.10 12.02 -58.11
CA CYS A 10 -68.98 12.95 -58.09
C CYS A 10 -68.90 13.77 -56.79
N ILE A 11 -70.03 14.18 -56.23
CA ILE A 11 -70.05 14.86 -54.93
C ILE A 11 -69.64 13.90 -53.82
N PHE A 12 -70.14 12.66 -53.86
CA PHE A 12 -69.78 11.64 -52.87
C PHE A 12 -68.28 11.30 -52.92
N SER A 13 -67.71 11.13 -54.12
CA SER A 13 -66.27 10.87 -54.28
C SER A 13 -65.41 12.07 -53.87
N ALA A 14 -65.84 13.30 -54.16
CA ALA A 14 -65.17 14.51 -53.71
C ALA A 14 -65.22 14.66 -52.18
N THR A 15 -66.34 14.35 -51.53
CA THR A 15 -66.44 14.35 -50.06
C THR A 15 -65.62 13.23 -49.43
N LEU A 16 -65.57 12.05 -50.03
CA LEU A 16 -64.76 10.93 -49.54
C LEU A 16 -63.26 11.26 -49.68
N ALA A 17 -62.86 11.85 -50.80
CA ALA A 17 -61.50 12.33 -51.03
C ALA A 17 -61.14 13.47 -50.07
N PHE A 18 -62.06 14.40 -49.80
CA PHE A 18 -61.83 15.49 -48.84
C PHE A 18 -61.71 14.98 -47.40
N VAL A 19 -62.53 14.01 -47.00
CA VAL A 19 -62.44 13.37 -45.68
C VAL A 19 -61.15 12.55 -45.55
N ALA A 20 -60.79 11.78 -46.58
CA ALA A 20 -59.55 11.01 -46.63
C ALA A 20 -58.30 11.91 -46.62
N PHE A 21 -58.36 13.05 -47.33
CA PHE A 21 -57.30 14.05 -47.34
C PHE A 21 -57.19 14.75 -45.98
N ARG A 22 -58.31 15.07 -45.34
CA ARG A 22 -58.32 15.67 -44.00
C ARG A 22 -57.91 14.69 -42.91
N SER A 23 -58.19 13.39 -43.05
CA SER A 23 -57.69 12.35 -42.15
C SER A 23 -56.20 12.06 -42.39
N SER A 24 -55.72 12.15 -43.64
CA SER A 24 -54.29 12.03 -43.98
C SER A 24 -53.47 13.22 -43.44
N LEU A 25 -54.06 14.42 -43.37
CA LEU A 25 -53.48 15.61 -42.72
C LEU A 25 -53.50 15.56 -41.18
N ARG A 26 -54.26 14.64 -40.57
CA ARG A 26 -54.10 14.31 -39.14
C ARG A 26 -52.95 13.32 -39.03
N GLY A 27 -51.73 13.81 -39.16
CA GLY A 27 -50.53 13.05 -38.86
C GLY A 27 -50.70 12.35 -37.50
N THR A 28 -50.39 11.05 -37.47
CA THR A 28 -50.39 10.24 -36.26
C THR A 28 -49.57 10.98 -35.21
N LYS A 29 -50.21 11.52 -34.17
CA LYS A 29 -49.48 12.21 -33.09
C LYS A 29 -48.56 11.17 -32.47
N ALA A 30 -47.25 11.36 -32.60
CA ALA A 30 -46.26 10.53 -31.95
C ALA A 30 -46.54 10.54 -30.44
N ILE A 31 -46.74 9.36 -29.86
CA ILE A 31 -46.93 9.22 -28.42
C ILE A 31 -45.53 9.21 -27.81
N TYR A 32 -45.15 10.36 -27.23
CA TYR A 32 -43.92 10.49 -26.48
C TYR A 32 -44.15 10.07 -25.04
N GLU A 33 -43.29 9.18 -24.55
CA GLU A 33 -43.18 8.94 -23.11
C GLU A 33 -42.38 10.08 -22.49
N THR A 34 -42.79 10.51 -21.29
CA THR A 34 -42.14 11.64 -20.62
C THR A 34 -41.81 11.34 -19.17
N THR A 35 -40.68 11.86 -18.71
CA THR A 35 -40.31 11.94 -17.31
C THR A 35 -40.23 13.40 -16.85
N GLN A 36 -40.12 13.61 -15.54
CA GLN A 36 -39.99 14.94 -14.94
C GLN A 36 -38.69 15.04 -14.13
N PRO A 37 -38.06 16.22 -14.10
CA PRO A 37 -36.96 16.48 -13.17
C PRO A 37 -37.39 16.29 -11.73
N GLN A 38 -36.44 15.88 -10.88
CA GLN A 38 -36.68 15.71 -9.45
C GLN A 38 -35.53 16.30 -8.65
N TYR A 39 -35.82 16.78 -7.44
CA TYR A 39 -34.77 17.13 -6.51
C TYR A 39 -34.14 15.88 -5.92
N ARG A 40 -32.82 15.77 -6.01
CA ARG A 40 -32.05 14.66 -5.46
C ARG A 40 -30.78 15.13 -4.80
N GLU A 41 -30.26 14.24 -3.95
CA GLU A 41 -28.88 14.29 -3.54
C GLU A 41 -28.02 13.63 -4.62
N ILE A 42 -27.02 14.33 -5.13
CA ILE A 42 -26.03 13.80 -6.09
C ILE A 42 -24.67 13.81 -5.41
N LYS A 43 -23.96 12.68 -5.51
CA LYS A 43 -22.59 12.49 -5.04
C LYS A 43 -21.70 12.12 -6.22
N GLU A 44 -20.75 12.99 -6.54
CA GLU A 44 -19.70 12.66 -7.50
C GLU A 44 -18.67 11.80 -6.76
N GLU A 45 -18.60 10.52 -7.12
CA GLU A 45 -17.69 9.54 -6.52
C GLU A 45 -16.58 9.18 -7.51
N ILE A 46 -15.38 8.97 -6.99
CA ILE A 46 -14.26 8.42 -7.75
C ILE A 46 -13.76 7.13 -7.12
N ASN A 47 -13.37 6.21 -8.00
CA ASN A 47 -12.81 4.92 -7.62
C ASN A 47 -11.33 4.90 -7.98
N ILE A 48 -10.49 4.70 -6.97
CA ILE A 48 -9.04 4.72 -7.12
C ILE A 48 -8.48 3.39 -6.65
N SER A 49 -7.87 2.65 -7.57
CA SER A 49 -7.18 1.40 -7.23
C SER A 49 -5.80 1.69 -6.66
N GLY A 50 -5.41 0.91 -5.65
CA GLY A 50 -4.12 0.98 -5.02
C GLY A 50 -3.81 -0.26 -4.20
N ASN A 51 -2.80 -0.17 -3.36
CA ASN A 51 -2.34 -1.28 -2.53
C ASN A 51 -2.19 -0.84 -1.07
N VAL A 52 -2.37 -1.78 -0.15
CA VAL A 52 -2.16 -1.54 1.28
C VAL A 52 -0.81 -2.10 1.73
N PHE A 53 -0.15 -1.36 2.62
CA PHE A 53 1.12 -1.72 3.22
C PHE A 53 1.07 -1.49 4.73
N PRO A 54 1.78 -2.29 5.53
CA PRO A 54 1.95 -2.03 6.96
C PRO A 54 2.52 -0.63 7.21
N MET A 55 2.15 -0.03 8.34
CA MET A 55 2.65 1.31 8.69
C MET A 55 4.17 1.33 8.90
N LYS A 56 4.73 0.23 9.41
CA LYS A 56 6.15 0.07 9.63
C LYS A 56 6.59 -1.29 9.15
N GLU A 57 7.60 -1.30 8.30
CA GLU A 57 8.22 -2.49 7.74
C GLU A 57 9.74 -2.29 7.82
N ILE A 58 10.44 -3.21 8.45
CA ILE A 58 11.89 -3.14 8.64
C ILE A 58 12.53 -4.46 8.25
N GLU A 59 13.51 -4.35 7.36
CA GLU A 59 14.45 -5.41 7.04
C GLU A 59 15.41 -5.63 8.21
N ILE A 60 15.33 -6.81 8.82
CA ILE A 60 16.29 -7.28 9.82
C ILE A 60 17.51 -7.80 9.07
N LYS A 61 18.59 -7.03 9.13
CA LYS A 61 19.83 -7.32 8.40
C LYS A 61 20.88 -7.97 9.28
N SER A 62 21.80 -8.67 8.64
CA SER A 62 22.95 -9.23 9.33
C SER A 62 23.87 -8.14 9.90
N GLN A 63 24.34 -8.37 11.13
CA GLN A 63 25.35 -7.55 11.80
C GLN A 63 26.77 -8.10 11.62
N ILE A 64 26.91 -9.36 11.17
CA ILE A 64 28.20 -10.03 10.96
C ILE A 64 28.20 -10.80 9.64
N SER A 65 29.36 -10.95 9.02
CA SER A 65 29.48 -11.77 7.81
C SER A 65 29.68 -13.24 8.17
N GLY A 66 29.07 -14.15 7.41
CA GLY A 66 29.15 -15.58 7.70
C GLY A 66 28.14 -16.40 6.91
N VAL A 67 27.83 -17.58 7.44
CA VAL A 67 26.80 -18.48 6.91
C VAL A 67 25.63 -18.53 7.87
N LEU A 68 24.41 -18.45 7.33
CA LEU A 68 23.18 -18.55 8.09
C LEU A 68 23.05 -19.97 8.66
N ASP A 69 23.26 -20.16 9.96
CA ASP A 69 23.18 -21.47 10.62
C ASP A 69 21.71 -21.91 10.76
N LYS A 70 20.90 -21.07 11.42
CA LYS A 70 19.49 -21.36 11.70
C LYS A 70 18.63 -20.12 11.62
N ILE A 71 17.41 -20.28 11.15
CA ILE A 71 16.33 -19.28 11.27
C ILE A 71 15.41 -19.76 12.38
N ASN A 72 15.22 -18.94 13.41
CA ASN A 72 14.46 -19.28 14.61
C ASN A 72 12.99 -18.84 14.55
N VAL A 73 12.58 -18.22 13.44
CA VAL A 73 11.24 -17.66 13.23
C VAL A 73 10.69 -18.08 11.87
N SER A 74 9.37 -18.15 11.77
CA SER A 74 8.64 -18.46 10.55
C SER A 74 7.77 -17.27 10.12
N ILE A 75 7.41 -17.23 8.84
CA ILE A 75 6.46 -16.24 8.31
C ILE A 75 5.13 -16.37 9.06
N GLY A 76 4.65 -15.26 9.60
CA GLY A 76 3.45 -15.19 10.45
C GLY A 76 3.74 -15.14 11.95
N ASP A 77 4.97 -15.42 12.39
CA ASP A 77 5.33 -15.38 13.81
C ASP A 77 5.35 -13.94 14.35
N LYS A 78 4.84 -13.77 15.57
CA LYS A 78 4.92 -12.51 16.32
C LYS A 78 6.24 -12.45 17.08
N VAL A 79 6.97 -11.37 16.89
CA VAL A 79 8.26 -11.10 17.55
C VAL A 79 8.22 -9.78 18.30
N ARG A 80 9.03 -9.67 19.36
CA ARG A 80 9.31 -8.46 20.11
C ARG A 80 10.72 -7.96 19.83
N ILE A 81 10.98 -6.70 20.16
CA ILE A 81 12.34 -6.15 20.14
C ILE A 81 13.27 -7.05 20.96
N GLY A 82 14.38 -7.47 20.36
CA GLY A 82 15.40 -8.30 20.99
C GLY A 82 15.20 -9.81 20.82
N ASP A 83 14.05 -10.27 20.31
CA ASP A 83 13.83 -11.69 20.09
C ASP A 83 14.80 -12.26 19.05
N PRO A 84 15.32 -13.48 19.25
CA PRO A 84 16.25 -14.12 18.33
C PRO A 84 15.55 -14.49 17.02
N VAL A 85 15.99 -13.90 15.91
CA VAL A 85 15.45 -14.15 14.56
C VAL A 85 16.24 -15.25 13.86
N ALA A 86 17.57 -15.19 13.93
CA ALA A 86 18.45 -16.16 13.29
C ALA A 86 19.80 -16.23 13.98
N SER A 87 20.55 -17.28 13.69
CA SER A 87 21.93 -17.50 14.14
C SER A 87 22.85 -17.56 12.93
N ILE A 88 23.99 -16.89 13.01
CA ILE A 88 25.01 -16.86 11.96
C ILE A 88 26.27 -17.54 12.49
N MET A 89 26.91 -18.35 11.66
CA MET A 89 28.21 -18.93 11.92
C MET A 89 29.26 -18.13 11.15
N LEU A 90 30.28 -17.63 11.85
CA LEU A 90 31.41 -17.01 11.16
C LEU A 90 32.13 -18.06 10.32
N VAL A 91 32.50 -17.70 9.09
CA VAL A 91 33.37 -18.53 8.24
C VAL A 91 34.80 -18.05 8.44
N PRO A 92 35.68 -18.86 9.04
CA PRO A 92 37.07 -18.47 9.25
C PRO A 92 37.80 -18.31 7.92
N ASN A 93 38.61 -17.26 7.80
CA ASN A 93 39.66 -17.19 6.79
C ASN A 93 40.88 -17.97 7.30
N ALA A 94 41.52 -18.78 6.44
CA ALA A 94 42.72 -19.54 6.79
C ALA A 94 43.86 -18.65 7.34
N SER A 95 44.01 -17.43 6.80
CA SER A 95 45.02 -16.47 7.27
C SER A 95 44.73 -15.93 8.68
N ASP A 96 43.46 -15.73 9.03
CA ASP A 96 43.07 -15.32 10.38
C ASP A 96 43.30 -16.47 11.39
N MET A 97 43.05 -17.70 10.95
CA MET A 97 43.29 -18.90 11.76
C MET A 97 44.78 -19.06 12.08
N GLU A 98 45.65 -18.96 11.08
CA GLU A 98 47.09 -19.05 11.25
C GLU A 98 47.63 -17.96 12.21
N ARG A 99 47.15 -16.72 12.06
CA ARG A 99 47.55 -15.61 12.95
C ARG A 99 47.15 -15.87 14.40
N LEU A 100 45.95 -16.37 14.65
CA LEU A 100 45.48 -16.65 16.01
C LEU A 100 46.20 -17.86 16.63
N GLU A 101 46.51 -18.89 15.85
CA GLU A 101 47.31 -20.03 16.33
C GLU A 101 48.74 -19.60 16.69
N TYR A 102 49.35 -18.72 15.89
CA TYR A 102 50.64 -18.13 16.22
C TYR A 102 50.60 -17.29 17.51
N ASN A 103 49.56 -16.48 17.69
CA ASN A 103 49.37 -15.68 18.91
C ASN A 103 49.17 -16.56 20.14
N LEU A 104 48.39 -17.64 20.04
CA LEU A 104 48.20 -18.62 21.12
C LEU A 104 49.53 -19.28 21.50
N ASN A 105 50.31 -19.70 20.51
CA ASN A 105 51.61 -20.32 20.75
C ASN A 105 52.57 -19.35 21.47
N THR A 106 52.64 -18.09 21.02
CA THR A 106 53.45 -17.04 21.66
C THR A 106 53.03 -16.80 23.12
N ALA A 107 51.72 -16.66 23.37
CA ALA A 107 51.18 -16.48 24.72
C ALA A 107 51.44 -17.69 25.62
N GLN A 108 51.41 -18.91 25.06
CA GLN A 108 51.69 -20.13 25.80
C GLN A 108 53.16 -20.27 26.16
N ILE A 109 54.07 -19.85 25.28
CA ILE A 109 55.51 -19.77 25.57
C ILE A 109 55.77 -18.74 26.68
N GLU A 110 55.18 -17.54 26.58
CA GLU A 110 55.31 -16.48 27.61
C GLU A 110 54.79 -16.96 28.97
N TYR A 111 53.59 -17.56 29.01
CA TYR A 111 53.00 -18.11 30.24
C TYR A 111 53.89 -19.19 30.88
N LYS A 112 54.43 -20.12 30.08
CA LYS A 112 55.33 -21.17 30.60
C LYS A 112 56.58 -20.57 31.23
N ALA A 113 57.22 -19.60 30.56
CA ALA A 113 58.40 -18.92 31.09
C ALA A 113 58.10 -18.19 32.40
N ARG A 114 57.02 -17.40 32.46
CA ARG A 114 56.63 -16.66 33.68
C ARG A 114 56.18 -17.57 34.82
N LEU A 115 55.56 -18.71 34.53
CA LEU A 115 55.20 -19.72 35.52
C LEU A 115 56.45 -20.35 36.15
N GLU A 116 57.48 -20.65 35.36
CA GLU A 116 58.75 -21.18 35.87
C GLU A 116 59.49 -20.15 36.74
N ASP A 117 59.54 -18.89 36.29
CA ASP A 117 60.09 -17.78 37.07
C ASP A 117 59.37 -17.62 38.41
N TYR A 118 58.04 -17.54 38.39
CA TYR A 118 57.22 -17.45 39.60
C TYR A 118 57.46 -18.63 40.56
N LYS A 119 57.51 -19.86 40.06
CA LYS A 119 57.78 -21.05 40.91
C LYS A 119 59.15 -21.00 41.56
N ARG A 120 60.17 -20.57 40.81
CA ARG A 120 61.54 -20.43 41.32
C ARG A 120 61.59 -19.37 42.43
N GLU A 121 61.02 -18.20 42.17
CA GLU A 121 61.05 -17.09 43.12
C GLU A 121 60.18 -17.35 44.36
N HIS A 122 59.02 -17.98 44.21
CA HIS A 122 58.20 -18.43 45.33
C HIS A 122 58.99 -19.36 46.28
N LYS A 123 59.84 -20.24 45.73
CA LYS A 123 60.69 -21.14 46.53
C LYS A 123 61.81 -20.40 47.27
N LEU A 124 62.31 -19.29 46.73
CA LEU A 124 63.30 -18.44 47.40
C LEU A 124 62.63 -17.55 48.46
N TYR A 125 61.45 -17.00 48.14
CA TYR A 125 60.66 -16.16 49.04
C TYR A 125 60.20 -16.95 50.29
N SER A 126 59.75 -18.18 50.12
CA SER A 126 59.41 -19.08 51.25
C SER A 126 60.59 -19.44 52.15
N LYS A 127 61.83 -19.17 51.71
CA LYS A 127 63.05 -19.30 52.51
C LYS A 127 63.56 -17.95 53.02
N ASN A 128 62.81 -16.86 52.85
CA ASN A 128 63.19 -15.49 53.16
C ASN A 128 64.47 -15.02 52.44
N LEU A 129 64.71 -15.50 51.21
CA LEU A 129 65.92 -15.19 50.43
C LEU A 129 65.75 -14.05 49.42
N VAL A 130 64.51 -13.58 49.18
CA VAL A 130 64.19 -12.48 48.26
C VAL A 130 63.18 -11.53 48.89
N ALA A 131 63.19 -10.27 48.46
CA ALA A 131 62.30 -9.25 48.99
C ALA A 131 60.85 -9.44 48.51
N GLN A 132 59.87 -9.00 49.32
CA GLN A 132 58.46 -9.08 48.94
C GLN A 132 58.15 -8.34 47.63
N ALA A 133 58.72 -7.16 47.43
CA ALA A 133 58.52 -6.38 46.20
C ALA A 133 59.00 -7.11 44.93
N GLU A 134 60.04 -7.93 45.06
CA GLU A 134 60.55 -8.76 43.96
C GLU A 134 59.58 -9.90 43.67
N MET A 135 59.12 -10.62 44.70
CA MET A 135 58.10 -11.66 44.58
C MET A 135 56.78 -11.13 43.98
N ASP A 136 56.33 -9.94 44.39
CA ASP A 136 55.12 -9.30 43.87
C ASP A 136 55.24 -9.01 42.37
N SER A 137 56.42 -8.56 41.90
CA SER A 137 56.69 -8.35 40.48
C SER A 137 56.58 -9.64 39.66
N TYR A 138 57.15 -10.75 40.14
CA TYR A 138 57.03 -12.05 39.48
C TYR A 138 55.59 -12.59 39.49
N THR A 139 54.86 -12.36 40.58
CA THR A 139 53.44 -12.73 40.70
C THR A 139 52.59 -11.97 39.69
N GLN A 140 52.78 -10.65 39.57
CA GLN A 140 52.07 -9.83 38.60
C GLN A 140 52.39 -10.23 37.15
N ALA A 141 53.66 -10.52 36.85
CA ALA A 141 54.06 -10.97 35.52
C ALA A 141 53.45 -12.34 35.16
N TYR A 142 53.36 -13.24 36.13
CA TYR A 142 52.70 -14.54 35.96
C TYR A 142 51.20 -14.37 35.68
N GLU A 143 50.46 -13.66 36.54
CA GLU A 143 49.01 -13.48 36.36
C GLU A 143 48.70 -12.74 35.05
N LEU A 144 49.51 -11.73 34.67
CA LEU A 144 49.35 -11.06 33.37
C LEU A 144 49.53 -12.04 32.19
N SER A 145 50.56 -12.91 32.23
CA SER A 145 50.80 -13.88 31.17
C SER A 145 49.70 -14.95 31.08
N LYS A 146 49.09 -15.30 32.21
CA LYS A 146 47.96 -16.22 32.31
C LYS A 146 46.71 -15.62 31.67
N GLU A 147 46.41 -14.36 31.95
CA GLU A 147 45.29 -13.64 31.31
C GLU A 147 45.51 -13.49 29.80
N LYS A 148 46.75 -13.19 29.35
CA LYS A 148 47.09 -13.17 27.91
C LYS A 148 46.84 -14.52 27.24
N LEU A 149 47.25 -15.62 27.87
CA LEU A 149 47.02 -16.97 27.36
C LEU A 149 45.51 -17.28 27.27
N ALA A 150 44.75 -16.97 28.32
CA ALA A 150 43.30 -17.14 28.32
C ALA A 150 42.62 -16.33 27.20
N SER A 151 43.02 -15.07 27.01
CA SER A 151 42.53 -14.22 25.92
C SER A 151 42.85 -14.81 24.54
N ALA A 152 44.08 -15.25 24.30
CA ALA A 152 44.49 -15.84 23.01
C ALA A 152 43.72 -17.13 22.71
N GLN A 153 43.48 -17.97 23.73
CA GLN A 153 42.67 -19.18 23.60
C GLN A 153 41.21 -18.85 23.26
N ASN A 154 40.62 -17.86 23.93
CA ASN A 154 39.25 -17.42 23.68
C ASN A 154 39.09 -16.88 22.25
N GLN A 155 40.03 -16.08 21.76
CA GLN A 155 40.01 -15.57 20.38
C GLN A 155 40.04 -16.71 19.35
N LEU A 156 40.88 -17.73 19.57
CA LEU A 156 40.95 -18.89 18.67
C LEU A 156 39.66 -19.72 18.72
N ASN A 157 39.07 -19.91 19.90
CA ASN A 157 37.81 -20.64 20.06
C ASN A 157 36.65 -19.93 19.35
N ILE A 158 36.54 -18.59 19.46
CA ILE A 158 35.52 -17.80 18.75
C ILE A 158 35.60 -18.05 17.24
N LEU A 159 36.82 -18.10 16.69
CA LEU A 159 37.03 -18.36 15.27
C LEU A 159 36.72 -19.84 14.92
N LYS A 160 37.18 -20.81 15.72
CA LYS A 160 36.97 -22.25 15.45
C LYS A 160 35.50 -22.67 15.58
N GLU A 161 34.80 -22.15 16.59
CA GLU A 161 33.39 -22.46 16.82
C GLU A 161 32.46 -21.61 15.97
N GLY A 162 32.96 -20.50 15.40
CA GLY A 162 32.15 -19.55 14.63
C GLY A 162 31.09 -18.84 15.48
N ARG A 163 31.25 -18.83 16.81
CA ARG A 163 30.32 -18.23 17.78
C ARG A 163 31.08 -17.24 18.64
N ILE A 164 30.58 -16.01 18.69
CA ILE A 164 31.12 -14.97 19.56
C ILE A 164 30.44 -15.11 20.93
N SER A 165 31.25 -15.04 21.99
CA SER A 165 30.82 -15.12 23.39
C SER A 165 29.74 -14.06 23.74
N PRO A 166 28.86 -14.28 24.74
CA PRO A 166 27.67 -13.45 24.99
C PRO A 166 27.90 -11.96 25.22
N GLU A 167 29.11 -11.54 25.59
CA GLU A 167 29.36 -10.17 26.09
C GLU A 167 29.77 -9.15 25.02
N THR A 168 30.20 -9.53 23.82
CA THR A 168 30.83 -8.54 22.89
C THR A 168 30.29 -8.50 21.46
N ALA A 169 29.64 -9.55 20.97
CA ALA A 169 28.75 -9.48 19.80
C ALA A 169 28.00 -10.81 19.74
N SER A 170 26.68 -10.82 19.85
CA SER A 170 25.96 -12.10 19.68
C SER A 170 25.97 -12.47 18.20
N ASN A 171 26.28 -13.72 17.88
CA ASN A 171 26.08 -14.25 16.53
C ASN A 171 24.59 -14.46 16.19
N ILE A 172 23.70 -14.04 17.10
CA ILE A 172 22.26 -14.07 16.98
C ILE A 172 21.79 -12.74 16.42
N VAL A 173 21.18 -12.79 15.24
CA VAL A 173 20.43 -11.67 14.68
C VAL A 173 19.12 -11.54 15.45
N ARG A 174 18.85 -10.35 15.98
CA ARG A 174 17.67 -10.06 16.80
C ARG A 174 16.73 -9.08 16.10
N SER A 175 15.44 -9.18 16.42
CA SER A 175 14.47 -8.23 15.90
C SER A 175 14.72 -6.83 16.45
N SER A 176 14.71 -5.82 15.58
CA SER A 176 14.84 -4.41 15.95
C SER A 176 13.51 -3.74 16.29
N ILE A 177 12.39 -4.40 15.98
CA ILE A 177 11.03 -3.92 16.24
C ILE A 177 10.11 -5.06 16.72
N SER A 178 9.03 -4.70 17.39
CA SER A 178 7.94 -5.64 17.65
C SER A 178 7.00 -5.68 16.44
N GLY A 179 6.56 -6.87 16.03
CA GLY A 179 5.72 -7.03 14.85
C GLY A 179 5.53 -8.47 14.45
N VAL A 180 5.19 -8.68 13.19
CA VAL A 180 5.02 -9.99 12.57
C VAL A 180 6.09 -10.19 11.50
N ILE A 181 6.67 -11.39 11.42
CA ILE A 181 7.57 -11.76 10.33
C ILE A 181 6.75 -11.92 9.05
N ILE A 182 7.00 -11.10 8.05
CA ILE A 182 6.28 -11.12 6.77
C ILE A 182 7.07 -11.79 5.65
N ASP A 183 8.40 -11.86 5.79
CA ASP A 183 9.27 -12.48 4.81
C ASP A 183 10.57 -12.99 5.45
N THR A 184 11.11 -14.07 4.88
CA THR A 184 12.39 -14.69 5.21
C THR A 184 13.06 -15.09 3.90
N PRO A 185 13.76 -14.17 3.22
CA PRO A 185 14.17 -14.35 1.82
C PRO A 185 15.34 -15.33 1.64
N LEU A 186 15.95 -15.79 2.74
CA LEU A 186 17.09 -16.70 2.73
C LEU A 186 16.72 -18.03 3.38
N GLU A 187 17.41 -19.07 2.94
CA GLU A 187 17.40 -20.39 3.58
C GLU A 187 18.66 -20.59 4.42
N THR A 188 18.58 -21.50 5.40
CA THR A 188 19.75 -21.94 6.17
C THR A 188 20.84 -22.45 5.24
N GLY A 189 22.09 -22.06 5.50
CA GLY A 189 23.25 -22.33 4.65
C GLY A 189 23.60 -21.19 3.69
N ALA A 190 22.75 -20.17 3.54
CA ALA A 190 23.05 -19.00 2.73
C ALA A 190 24.22 -18.17 3.30
N SER A 191 25.06 -17.64 2.42
CA SER A 191 26.11 -16.68 2.80
C SER A 191 25.50 -15.29 3.02
N VAL A 192 25.87 -14.67 4.13
CA VAL A 192 25.36 -13.35 4.55
C VAL A 192 26.53 -12.39 4.78
N ILE A 193 26.31 -11.14 4.39
CA ILE A 193 27.28 -10.06 4.49
C ILE A 193 26.77 -9.07 5.53
N GLU A 194 27.68 -8.61 6.38
CA GLU A 194 27.39 -7.56 7.35
C GLU A 194 26.99 -6.24 6.69
N ARG A 195 26.18 -5.46 7.39
CA ARG A 195 25.90 -4.07 7.02
C ARG A 195 27.05 -3.17 7.49
N ASN A 196 27.62 -2.39 6.57
CA ASN A 196 28.61 -1.34 6.85
C ASN A 196 28.39 -0.12 5.92
N ASN A 197 29.31 0.84 5.93
CA ASN A 197 29.16 2.08 5.15
C ASN A 197 29.17 1.87 3.62
N PHE A 198 29.71 0.74 3.16
CA PHE A 198 29.82 0.40 1.73
C PHE A 198 28.80 -0.66 1.29
N ASN A 199 28.34 -1.49 2.23
CA ASN A 199 27.41 -2.59 1.97
C ASN A 199 26.15 -2.43 2.83
N PRO A 200 24.94 -2.43 2.24
CA PRO A 200 23.69 -2.32 3.00
C PRO A 200 23.42 -3.53 3.90
N GLY A 201 24.21 -4.60 3.78
CA GLY A 201 24.07 -5.87 4.49
C GLY A 201 22.97 -6.75 3.90
N THR A 202 23.04 -8.04 4.21
CA THR A 202 22.07 -9.02 3.74
C THR A 202 20.83 -9.04 4.64
N THR A 203 19.64 -8.97 4.04
CA THR A 203 18.35 -9.09 4.76
C THR A 203 18.09 -10.55 5.14
N ILE A 204 17.84 -10.79 6.43
CA ILE A 204 17.59 -12.11 7.00
C ILE A 204 16.08 -12.37 7.15
N ALA A 205 15.36 -11.36 7.61
CA ALA A 205 13.91 -11.39 7.74
C ALA A 205 13.33 -9.99 7.58
N VAL A 206 12.05 -9.89 7.28
CA VAL A 206 11.32 -8.62 7.27
C VAL A 206 10.26 -8.68 8.36
N VAL A 207 10.33 -7.72 9.30
CA VAL A 207 9.35 -7.58 10.37
C VAL A 207 8.47 -6.38 10.07
N ALA A 208 7.16 -6.52 10.24
CA ALA A 208 6.25 -5.42 10.03
C ALA A 208 5.16 -5.32 11.10
N GLU A 209 4.73 -4.10 11.37
CA GLU A 209 3.68 -3.79 12.34
C GLU A 209 2.30 -3.92 11.66
N MET A 210 1.56 -4.97 12.01
CA MET A 210 0.26 -5.32 11.38
C MET A 210 -0.96 -4.64 12.03
N SER A 211 -0.77 -3.75 13.01
CA SER A 211 -1.86 -3.08 13.74
C SER A 211 -2.51 -1.96 12.92
N ARG A 212 -1.73 -1.34 12.03
CA ARG A 212 -2.11 -0.18 11.22
C ARG A 212 -1.52 -0.33 9.83
N PHE A 213 -2.32 0.02 8.84
CA PHE A 213 -1.93 -0.03 7.43
C PHE A 213 -2.07 1.35 6.80
N ARG A 214 -1.31 1.56 5.74
CA ARG A 214 -1.46 2.66 4.80
C ARG A 214 -1.87 2.12 3.44
N PHE A 215 -2.93 2.66 2.89
CA PHE A 215 -3.30 2.54 1.50
C PHE A 215 -2.51 3.54 0.67
N LYS A 216 -1.93 3.11 -0.44
CA LYS A 216 -1.22 3.95 -1.40
C LYS A 216 -1.87 3.82 -2.77
N ALA A 217 -2.19 4.96 -3.37
CA ALA A 217 -2.77 5.00 -4.71
C ALA A 217 -2.33 6.22 -5.50
N LEU A 218 -2.38 6.11 -6.82
CA LEU A 218 -2.09 7.20 -7.75
C LEU A 218 -3.40 7.88 -8.17
N VAL A 219 -3.52 9.17 -7.84
CA VAL A 219 -4.70 9.99 -8.11
C VAL A 219 -4.44 10.96 -9.25
N PRO A 220 -5.27 11.02 -10.31
CA PRO A 220 -5.15 12.03 -11.35
C PRO A 220 -5.25 13.46 -10.83
N GLU A 221 -4.43 14.35 -11.37
CA GLU A 221 -4.37 15.77 -10.97
C GLU A 221 -5.73 16.47 -10.95
N LYS A 222 -6.59 16.17 -11.94
CA LYS A 222 -7.91 16.79 -12.07
C LYS A 222 -8.82 16.66 -10.84
N TYR A 223 -8.57 15.66 -9.99
CA TYR A 223 -9.35 15.41 -8.77
C TYR A 223 -8.73 16.05 -7.53
N LEU A 224 -7.43 16.40 -7.53
CA LEU A 224 -6.73 16.84 -6.32
C LEU A 224 -7.30 18.12 -5.69
N LYS A 225 -7.91 18.99 -6.49
CA LYS A 225 -8.56 20.21 -5.98
C LYS A 225 -9.72 19.92 -5.02
N ASP A 226 -10.33 18.74 -5.15
CA ASP A 226 -11.51 18.31 -4.41
C ASP A 226 -11.16 17.30 -3.29
N ILE A 227 -9.85 17.08 -3.02
CA ILE A 227 -9.35 16.14 -2.01
C ILE A 227 -8.46 16.87 -1.02
N ALA A 228 -8.78 16.75 0.26
CA ALA A 228 -8.03 17.34 1.36
C ALA A 228 -7.40 16.28 2.27
N LEU A 229 -6.40 16.71 3.05
CA LEU A 229 -5.93 15.93 4.19
C LEU A 229 -7.07 15.80 5.21
N GLN A 230 -7.10 14.67 5.91
CA GLN A 230 -8.17 14.26 6.84
C GLN A 230 -9.50 13.83 6.19
N ASP A 231 -9.59 13.83 4.86
CA ASP A 231 -10.76 13.24 4.19
C ASP A 231 -10.88 11.75 4.49
N THR A 232 -12.12 11.28 4.62
CA THR A 232 -12.42 9.88 4.89
C THR A 232 -12.80 9.16 3.60
N ILE A 233 -12.16 8.01 3.35
CA ILE A 233 -12.38 7.18 2.16
C ILE A 233 -12.83 5.78 2.55
N SER A 234 -13.71 5.18 1.74
CA SER A 234 -14.09 3.77 1.91
C SER A 234 -13.16 2.90 1.07
N LEU A 235 -12.35 2.08 1.73
CA LEU A 235 -11.54 1.06 1.06
C LEU A 235 -12.36 -0.23 0.94
N LEU A 236 -12.33 -0.83 -0.25
CA LEU A 236 -12.84 -2.16 -0.54
C LEU A 236 -11.66 -3.06 -0.92
N PHE A 237 -11.47 -4.17 -0.21
CA PHE A 237 -10.37 -5.10 -0.51
C PHE A 237 -10.78 -6.09 -1.60
N ASN A 238 -9.93 -6.25 -2.62
CA ASN A 238 -10.24 -7.14 -3.73
C ASN A 238 -10.02 -8.62 -3.39
N ALA A 239 -9.25 -8.90 -2.33
CA ALA A 239 -8.95 -10.26 -1.88
C ALA A 239 -10.08 -10.90 -1.05
N TYR A 240 -11.10 -10.12 -0.66
CA TYR A 240 -12.18 -10.57 0.22
C TYR A 240 -13.53 -10.08 -0.28
N ASP A 241 -14.55 -10.92 -0.17
CA ASP A 241 -15.91 -10.51 -0.52
C ASP A 241 -16.42 -9.47 0.47
N ASN A 242 -16.77 -8.29 -0.05
CA ASN A 242 -17.41 -7.20 0.69
C ASN A 242 -16.63 -6.67 1.92
N LEU A 243 -15.34 -6.94 2.05
CA LEU A 243 -14.55 -6.37 3.15
C LEU A 243 -14.32 -4.87 2.91
N ARG A 244 -14.97 -4.05 3.73
CA ARG A 244 -14.83 -2.60 3.72
C ARG A 244 -14.21 -2.08 5.00
N THR A 245 -13.36 -1.07 4.86
CA THR A 245 -12.87 -0.27 5.99
C THR A 245 -12.82 1.20 5.63
N TRP A 246 -12.92 2.05 6.63
CA TRP A 246 -12.69 3.48 6.48
C TRP A 246 -11.21 3.79 6.69
N ALA A 247 -10.66 4.65 5.85
CA ALA A 247 -9.31 5.17 5.98
C ALA A 247 -9.32 6.70 5.92
N VAL A 248 -8.32 7.33 6.51
CA VAL A 248 -8.18 8.78 6.56
C VAL A 248 -6.99 9.19 5.71
N VAL A 249 -7.17 10.15 4.81
CA VAL A 249 -6.09 10.68 3.97
C VAL A 249 -5.08 11.41 4.85
N THR A 250 -3.87 10.87 4.95
CA THR A 250 -2.80 11.46 5.79
C THR A 250 -1.74 12.17 4.97
N LYS A 251 -1.59 11.84 3.68
CA LYS A 251 -0.58 12.44 2.82
C LYS A 251 -1.00 12.48 1.36
N ILE A 252 -0.66 13.57 0.70
CA ILE A 252 -0.73 13.73 -0.75
C ILE A 252 0.65 14.22 -1.18
N SER A 253 1.31 13.49 -2.09
CA SER A 253 2.64 13.85 -2.59
C SER A 253 2.59 15.18 -3.33
N SER A 254 3.54 16.07 -3.07
CA SER A 254 3.72 17.31 -3.85
C SER A 254 4.39 17.07 -5.21
N LYS A 255 4.98 15.89 -5.41
CA LYS A 255 5.58 15.47 -6.69
C LYS A 255 4.61 14.55 -7.43
N GLY A 256 4.22 14.97 -8.62
CA GLY A 256 3.45 14.15 -9.56
C GLY A 256 4.37 13.35 -10.49
N ASN A 257 3.85 12.24 -11.01
CA ASN A 257 4.46 11.44 -12.07
C ASN A 257 3.48 11.35 -13.24
N ALA A 258 3.96 11.60 -14.45
CA ALA A 258 3.15 11.45 -15.65
C ALA A 258 3.13 9.98 -16.08
N GLU A 259 1.94 9.39 -16.16
CA GLU A 259 1.73 8.04 -16.69
C GLU A 259 0.77 8.12 -17.88
N ASN A 260 1.22 7.70 -19.06
CA ASN A 260 0.44 7.76 -20.31
C ASN A 260 -0.11 9.17 -20.60
N GLY A 261 0.66 10.22 -20.32
CA GLY A 261 0.26 11.62 -20.51
C GLY A 261 -0.69 12.17 -19.44
N ILE A 262 -1.08 11.38 -18.44
CA ILE A 262 -1.92 11.81 -17.32
C ILE A 262 -1.02 12.04 -16.11
N MET A 263 -1.00 13.27 -15.60
CA MET A 263 -0.30 13.59 -14.35
C MET A 263 -1.04 12.96 -13.16
N LYS A 264 -0.34 12.15 -12.36
CA LYS A 264 -0.87 11.51 -11.17
C LYS A 264 -0.01 11.78 -9.96
N TYR A 265 -0.62 11.78 -8.78
CA TYR A 265 0.03 12.05 -7.51
C TYR A 265 -0.23 10.92 -6.53
N MET A 266 0.77 10.58 -5.72
CA MET A 266 0.64 9.55 -4.68
C MET A 266 -0.22 10.08 -3.53
N LEU A 267 -1.33 9.41 -3.25
CA LEU A 267 -2.16 9.61 -2.07
C LEU A 267 -1.89 8.46 -1.10
N GLU A 268 -1.68 8.78 0.17
CA GLU A 268 -1.59 7.82 1.27
C GLU A 268 -2.75 8.06 2.26
N ALA A 269 -3.44 6.99 2.62
CA ALA A 269 -4.50 7.00 3.62
C ALA A 269 -4.28 5.90 4.65
N GLU A 270 -4.52 6.18 5.93
CA GLU A 270 -4.23 5.26 7.03
C GLU A 270 -5.50 4.69 7.63
N PHE A 271 -5.45 3.41 8.02
CA PHE A 271 -6.54 2.75 8.74
C PHE A 271 -6.01 1.74 9.78
N PRO A 272 -6.68 1.62 10.93
CA PRO A 272 -6.39 0.57 11.90
C PRO A 272 -6.97 -0.77 11.45
N VAL A 273 -6.32 -1.87 11.83
CA VAL A 273 -6.88 -3.23 11.66
C VAL A 273 -7.60 -3.61 12.94
N SER A 274 -8.91 -3.85 12.84
CA SER A 274 -9.73 -4.32 13.97
C SER A 274 -9.62 -5.84 14.13
N GLU A 275 -9.85 -6.35 15.33
CA GLU A 275 -9.78 -7.80 15.62
C GLU A 275 -10.71 -8.67 14.76
N ASN A 276 -11.82 -8.09 14.26
CA ASN A 276 -12.80 -8.79 13.43
C ASN A 276 -12.43 -8.83 11.94
N MET A 277 -11.33 -8.18 11.52
CA MET A 277 -10.89 -8.25 10.13
C MET A 277 -10.10 -9.54 9.87
N PRO A 278 -10.21 -10.13 8.67
CA PRO A 278 -9.31 -11.19 8.26
C PRO A 278 -7.87 -10.67 8.15
N VAL A 279 -6.90 -11.58 8.09
CA VAL A 279 -5.48 -11.24 8.00
C VAL A 279 -5.18 -10.53 6.68
N ILE A 280 -4.99 -9.21 6.74
CA ILE A 280 -4.54 -8.39 5.61
C ILE A 280 -3.04 -8.59 5.42
N ARG A 281 -2.62 -8.98 4.21
CA ARG A 281 -1.20 -9.11 3.87
C ARG A 281 -0.67 -7.84 3.20
N SER A 282 0.62 -7.57 3.38
CA SER A 282 1.30 -6.47 2.69
C SER A 282 1.16 -6.64 1.17
N GLY A 283 0.86 -5.55 0.47
CA GLY A 283 0.68 -5.52 -0.98
C GLY A 283 -0.73 -5.86 -1.48
N TYR A 284 -1.68 -6.20 -0.61
CA TYR A 284 -3.06 -6.45 -1.04
C TYR A 284 -3.65 -5.25 -1.81
N SER A 285 -4.31 -5.56 -2.93
CA SER A 285 -5.01 -4.56 -3.73
C SER A 285 -6.33 -4.15 -3.07
N ALA A 286 -6.61 -2.85 -3.09
CA ALA A 286 -7.85 -2.28 -2.62
C ALA A 286 -8.31 -1.16 -3.56
N THR A 287 -9.62 -0.93 -3.61
CA THR A 287 -10.22 0.20 -4.31
C THR A 287 -10.77 1.18 -3.29
N ALA A 288 -10.27 2.40 -3.33
CA ALA A 288 -10.80 3.53 -2.58
C ALA A 288 -11.98 4.14 -3.32
N ASN A 289 -13.13 4.19 -2.65
CA ASN A 289 -14.30 4.95 -3.09
C ASN A 289 -14.30 6.25 -2.29
N MET A 290 -14.28 7.38 -2.99
CA MET A 290 -14.22 8.71 -2.40
C MET A 290 -15.31 9.60 -3.01
N VAL A 291 -16.08 10.25 -2.15
CA VAL A 291 -17.02 11.31 -2.55
C VAL A 291 -16.23 12.60 -2.67
N ILE A 292 -16.07 13.14 -3.88
CA ILE A 292 -15.31 14.38 -4.13
C ILE A 292 -16.20 15.61 -4.19
N LYS A 293 -17.46 15.46 -4.61
CA LYS A 293 -18.46 16.54 -4.55
C LYS A 293 -19.81 15.98 -4.12
N GLN A 294 -20.56 16.79 -3.39
CA GLN A 294 -21.89 16.43 -2.92
C GLN A 294 -22.81 17.63 -2.96
N LYS A 295 -24.01 17.44 -3.52
CA LYS A 295 -25.12 18.39 -3.41
C LYS A 295 -26.36 17.66 -2.93
N LYS A 296 -26.89 18.05 -1.77
CA LYS A 296 -28.00 17.37 -1.09
C LYS A 296 -29.36 17.61 -1.73
N HIS A 297 -29.53 18.75 -2.39
CA HIS A 297 -30.82 19.15 -2.95
C HIS A 297 -30.61 19.93 -4.24
N THR A 298 -30.50 19.19 -5.35
CA THR A 298 -30.32 19.80 -6.68
C THR A 298 -31.32 19.24 -7.68
N LEU A 299 -31.72 20.08 -8.63
CA LEU A 299 -32.60 19.67 -9.72
C LEU A 299 -31.84 18.67 -10.58
N SER A 300 -32.39 17.48 -10.75
CA SER A 300 -31.69 16.36 -11.38
C SER A 300 -32.56 15.64 -12.38
N ILE A 301 -31.89 15.07 -13.37
CA ILE A 301 -32.48 14.22 -14.41
C ILE A 301 -31.60 13.00 -14.60
N ASP A 302 -32.19 11.91 -15.11
CA ASP A 302 -31.42 10.72 -15.47
C ASP A 302 -30.47 11.07 -16.62
N GLU A 303 -29.19 10.79 -16.43
CA GLU A 303 -28.11 11.20 -17.34
C GLU A 303 -28.32 10.62 -18.75
N LYS A 304 -29.00 9.48 -18.87
CA LYS A 304 -29.29 8.86 -20.17
C LYS A 304 -30.17 9.71 -21.10
N TYR A 305 -30.87 10.71 -20.57
CA TYR A 305 -31.68 11.64 -21.36
C TYR A 305 -30.90 12.89 -21.81
N VAL A 306 -29.66 13.03 -21.35
CA VAL A 306 -28.80 14.13 -21.71
C VAL A 306 -28.00 13.79 -22.97
N LEU A 307 -28.11 14.66 -23.96
CA LEU A 307 -27.44 14.52 -25.25
C LEU A 307 -26.35 15.58 -25.40
N TYR A 308 -25.27 15.18 -26.06
CA TYR A 308 -24.10 16.02 -26.29
C TYR A 308 -23.95 16.23 -27.80
N GLU A 309 -23.89 17.50 -28.22
CA GLU A 309 -23.59 17.86 -29.61
C GLU A 309 -22.58 19.01 -29.61
N ASN A 310 -21.38 18.73 -30.12
CA ASN A 310 -20.21 19.61 -30.02
C ASN A 310 -19.96 20.01 -28.55
N ASP A 311 -19.97 21.31 -28.25
CA ASP A 311 -19.77 21.87 -26.90
C ASP A 311 -21.09 22.13 -26.15
N SER A 312 -22.24 21.73 -26.70
CA SER A 312 -23.55 21.99 -26.11
C SER A 312 -24.20 20.72 -25.57
N THR A 313 -24.69 20.81 -24.33
CA THR A 313 -25.51 19.79 -23.69
C THR A 313 -26.98 20.15 -23.84
N TYR A 314 -27.82 19.19 -24.21
CA TYR A 314 -29.24 19.43 -24.44
C TYR A 314 -30.09 18.20 -24.11
N LEU A 315 -31.40 18.41 -24.02
CA LEU A 315 -32.41 17.36 -23.95
C LEU A 315 -33.62 17.74 -24.80
N TYR A 316 -34.56 16.81 -24.95
CA TYR A 316 -35.82 17.08 -25.64
C TYR A 316 -36.95 17.30 -24.64
N LEU A 317 -37.60 18.46 -24.71
CA LEU A 317 -38.83 18.76 -23.98
C LEU A 317 -40.05 18.51 -24.86
N LEU A 318 -41.09 17.92 -24.28
CA LEU A 318 -42.40 17.79 -24.92
C LEU A 318 -43.23 19.04 -24.63
N ASP A 319 -43.59 19.77 -25.68
CA ASP A 319 -44.60 20.81 -25.57
C ASP A 319 -45.98 20.17 -25.42
N THR A 320 -46.61 20.39 -24.27
CA THR A 320 -47.93 19.83 -23.94
C THR A 320 -49.05 20.29 -24.88
N VAL A 321 -48.91 21.46 -25.51
CA VAL A 321 -49.92 22.06 -26.40
C VAL A 321 -49.77 21.52 -27.82
N THR A 322 -48.57 21.58 -28.37
CA THR A 322 -48.30 21.18 -29.76
C THR A 322 -48.02 19.68 -29.91
N GLN A 323 -47.71 18.98 -28.82
CA GLN A 323 -47.25 17.58 -28.80
C GLN A 323 -45.98 17.36 -29.66
N GLN A 324 -45.16 18.40 -29.80
CA GLN A 324 -43.88 18.34 -30.51
C GLN A 324 -42.71 18.35 -29.53
N LYS A 325 -41.64 17.62 -29.88
CA LYS A 325 -40.38 17.66 -29.14
C LYS A 325 -39.58 18.90 -29.53
N THR A 326 -39.07 19.63 -28.55
CA THR A 326 -38.22 20.81 -28.74
C THR A 326 -36.86 20.56 -28.11
N LYS A 327 -35.81 20.94 -28.84
CA LYS A 327 -34.43 20.85 -28.34
C LYS A 327 -34.20 21.97 -27.33
N GLN A 328 -33.90 21.60 -26.08
CA GLN A 328 -33.62 22.54 -25.01
C GLN A 328 -32.17 22.40 -24.56
N ILE A 329 -31.40 23.48 -24.69
CA ILE A 329 -30.02 23.53 -24.20
C ILE A 329 -30.05 23.65 -22.68
N ILE A 330 -29.20 22.86 -22.01
CA ILE A 330 -29.09 22.82 -20.56
C ILE A 330 -27.64 23.01 -20.12
N ASN A 331 -27.46 23.58 -18.94
CA ASN A 331 -26.17 23.64 -18.26
C ASN A 331 -26.17 22.62 -17.14
N ILE A 332 -25.29 21.64 -17.23
CA ILE A 332 -25.17 20.57 -16.24
C ILE A 332 -24.09 20.87 -15.20
N GLY A 333 -24.21 20.25 -14.03
CA GLY A 333 -23.28 20.33 -12.92
C GLY A 333 -22.64 18.98 -12.61
N ILE A 334 -22.66 18.59 -11.33
CA ILE A 334 -22.13 17.30 -10.89
C ILE A 334 -23.00 16.13 -11.38
N SER A 335 -22.38 14.96 -11.60
CA SER A 335 -23.08 13.71 -11.91
C SER A 335 -22.61 12.59 -10.99
N ASP A 336 -23.52 11.66 -10.67
CA ASP A 336 -23.22 10.38 -10.01
C ASP A 336 -23.15 9.19 -11.01
N GLY A 337 -23.22 9.49 -12.31
CA GLY A 337 -23.23 8.51 -13.41
C GLY A 337 -24.62 7.95 -13.76
N ASN A 338 -25.63 8.15 -12.91
CA ASN A 338 -27.02 7.83 -13.19
C ASN A 338 -27.88 9.09 -13.32
N TYR A 339 -27.61 10.08 -12.48
CA TYR A 339 -28.30 11.36 -12.41
C TYR A 339 -27.30 12.50 -12.50
N VAL A 340 -27.70 13.52 -13.24
CA VAL A 340 -26.91 14.75 -13.42
C VAL A 340 -27.67 15.96 -12.91
N GLU A 341 -26.95 16.85 -12.23
CA GLU A 341 -27.46 18.15 -11.83
C GLU A 341 -27.73 19.02 -13.05
N VAL A 342 -28.89 19.68 -13.08
CA VAL A 342 -29.22 20.70 -14.07
C VAL A 342 -29.24 22.06 -13.40
N ILE A 343 -28.24 22.89 -13.72
CA ILE A 343 -28.05 24.23 -13.17
C ILE A 343 -29.01 25.22 -13.84
N LYS A 344 -29.17 25.11 -15.17
CA LYS A 344 -30.04 25.98 -15.98
C LYS A 344 -30.62 25.22 -17.17
N GLY A 345 -31.79 25.68 -17.63
CA GLY A 345 -32.39 25.25 -18.89
C GLY A 345 -33.72 24.50 -18.74
N ILE A 346 -34.05 24.00 -17.55
CA ILE A 346 -35.33 23.34 -17.27
C ILE A 346 -35.88 23.67 -15.88
N SER A 347 -37.16 23.35 -15.66
CA SER A 347 -37.90 23.46 -14.41
C SER A 347 -38.49 22.10 -14.00
N LEU A 348 -38.90 21.97 -12.73
CA LEU A 348 -39.59 20.78 -12.23
C LEU A 348 -40.85 20.37 -12.99
N LYS A 349 -41.49 21.33 -13.69
CA LYS A 349 -42.75 21.09 -14.40
C LYS A 349 -42.52 20.57 -15.82
N ASP A 350 -41.29 20.63 -16.31
CA ASP A 350 -40.98 20.33 -17.69
C ASP A 350 -41.06 18.82 -17.93
N LYS A 351 -41.57 18.45 -19.11
CA LYS A 351 -41.72 17.05 -19.51
C LYS A 351 -40.60 16.67 -20.46
N ILE A 352 -39.69 15.83 -20.00
CA ILE A 352 -38.53 15.37 -20.76
C ILE A 352 -38.92 14.11 -21.53
N VAL A 353 -38.68 14.10 -22.84
CA VAL A 353 -38.98 12.97 -23.71
C VAL A 353 -38.02 11.80 -23.43
N THR A 354 -38.57 10.60 -23.19
CA THR A 354 -37.78 9.41 -22.83
C THR A 354 -37.56 8.45 -24.00
N ASN A 355 -38.40 8.49 -25.03
CA ASN A 355 -38.27 7.69 -26.24
C ASN A 355 -37.80 8.56 -27.42
N SER A 356 -36.50 8.55 -27.72
CA SER A 356 -35.91 9.29 -28.84
C SER A 356 -36.15 8.63 -30.22
N THR A 357 -36.89 7.52 -30.29
CA THR A 357 -37.14 6.83 -31.56
C THR A 357 -38.40 7.40 -32.20
N ASP A 358 -38.23 8.26 -33.20
CA ASP A 358 -39.29 8.49 -34.18
C ASP A 358 -39.48 7.16 -34.91
N LYS A 359 -40.56 6.43 -34.60
CA LYS A 359 -40.93 5.19 -35.30
C LYS A 359 -41.76 5.51 -36.53
#